data_AF-A0A1Q6EVT7-F1
#
_entry.id   AF-A0A1Q6EVT7-F1
#
_cell.length_a   1.000
_cell.length_b   1.000
_cell.length_c   1.000
_cell.angle_alpha   90.00
_cell.angle_beta   90.00
_cell.angle_gamma   90.00
#
_symmetry.space_group_name_H-M   'P 1'
#
loop_
_entity.id
_entity.type
_entity.pdbx_description
1 polymer ?
#
loop_
_entity_poly.entity_id
_entity_poly.type
_entity_poly.pdbx_seq_one_letter_code
_entity_poly.pdbx_strand_id
1 'polypeptide(L)'
;MADKIQWAGNTMPKSDDKRLGIMSLDHVKKARAFHQSFPQYTVTPLARLDGQAARLGLSNLCVKDESYRFGLNAFKVLGGSFAMANYIADETGKDVADCTFDYLTSDQLAEDFGQATFFTATDGNHGRGVAWAANKLGQKAVVHMPKGSTKPRFDNIAAEGATVTIEEVNYDECVRMAAAEADACERGVIVQDTAWEGYEKIPSWIMEGYGTMASEAAEQLREMAINRPTHVFVQAGVGSLAGAVVGYFTNLYPDNPPTFVVVECAPAACLYKGAAAGDGDPRIVDGDMPSIMAGLCCGEPNILGWDILRNHTTAFVSCPDWVTARGMRTLGAPEKGDPRVISGESGAVTTGLVETLMLDPEYAELKELIGLDKTSSVLCFSTEGDTDPDQYRRIVWEGEYPTC
;
A
#
# COMPACT_ATOMS: atom_id res chain seq x y z
N MET A 1 28.07 -12.73 1.41
CA MET A 1 27.53 -11.87 2.48
C MET A 1 26.07 -11.66 2.15
N ALA A 2 25.17 -11.69 3.13
CA ALA A 2 23.79 -11.29 2.87
C ALA A 2 23.77 -9.81 2.44
N ASP A 3 22.87 -9.46 1.53
CA ASP A 3 22.63 -8.06 1.17
C ASP A 3 22.23 -7.26 2.42
N LYS A 4 22.68 -6.01 2.52
CA LYS A 4 22.47 -5.16 3.70
C LYS A 4 21.29 -4.23 3.48
N ILE A 5 20.67 -3.79 4.58
CA ILE A 5 19.73 -2.66 4.54
C ILE A 5 20.50 -1.40 4.19
N GLN A 6 19.96 -0.60 3.27
CA GLN A 6 20.48 0.73 2.92
C GLN A 6 19.46 1.80 3.30
N TRP A 7 19.90 3.01 3.64
CA TRP A 7 18.99 4.09 4.01
C TRP A 7 19.53 5.46 3.66
N ALA A 8 18.60 6.41 3.49
CA ALA A 8 18.89 7.82 3.31
C ALA A 8 17.98 8.63 4.24
N GLY A 9 18.59 9.51 5.04
CA GLY A 9 17.85 10.57 5.72
C GLY A 9 17.31 11.57 4.70
N ASN A 10 16.12 12.09 4.94
CA ASN A 10 15.52 13.04 4.00
C ASN A 10 16.15 14.43 4.14
N THR A 11 17.10 14.73 3.25
CA THR A 11 17.74 16.05 3.13
C THR A 11 17.30 16.82 1.89
N MET A 12 16.28 16.32 1.18
CA MET A 12 15.82 16.93 -0.06
C MET A 12 15.23 18.33 0.18
N PRO A 13 15.36 19.26 -0.80
CA PRO A 13 14.66 20.53 -0.74
C PRO A 13 13.15 20.28 -0.69
N LYS A 14 12.42 21.04 0.13
CA LYS A 14 10.96 20.99 0.19
C LYS A 14 10.36 21.55 -1.10
N SER A 15 9.25 20.98 -1.56
CA SER A 15 8.43 21.56 -2.63
C SER A 15 7.45 22.58 -2.05
N ASP A 16 6.45 22.99 -2.82
CA ASP A 16 5.31 23.77 -2.34
C ASP A 16 4.22 22.91 -1.68
N ASP A 17 4.44 21.60 -1.59
CA ASP A 17 3.58 20.63 -0.90
C ASP A 17 2.12 20.62 -1.38
N LYS A 18 1.92 20.95 -2.66
CA LYS A 18 0.60 21.07 -3.30
C LYS A 18 -0.22 19.80 -3.19
N ARG A 19 0.41 18.62 -3.09
CA ARG A 19 -0.29 17.33 -3.11
C ARG A 19 -0.72 16.85 -1.73
N LEU A 20 -0.28 17.49 -0.63
CA LEU A 20 -0.72 17.12 0.72
C LEU A 20 -2.25 17.21 0.90
N GLY A 21 -2.90 18.17 0.21
CA GLY A 21 -4.35 18.37 0.26
C GLY A 21 -5.19 17.21 -0.28
N ILE A 22 -4.60 16.32 -1.10
CA ILE A 22 -5.26 15.07 -1.56
C ILE A 22 -5.65 14.23 -0.34
N MET A 23 -4.79 14.18 0.67
CA MET A 23 -5.00 13.39 1.89
C MET A 23 -5.64 14.20 3.02
N SER A 24 -6.43 15.23 2.69
CA SER A 24 -7.19 15.98 3.68
C SER A 24 -8.12 15.06 4.49
N LEU A 25 -8.37 15.42 5.75
CA LEU A 25 -9.23 14.62 6.63
C LEU A 25 -10.66 14.47 6.08
N ASP A 26 -11.17 15.48 5.37
CA ASP A 26 -12.49 15.43 4.74
C ASP A 26 -12.54 14.48 3.55
N HIS A 27 -11.50 14.45 2.70
CA HIS A 27 -11.44 13.49 1.58
C HIS A 27 -11.38 12.06 2.10
N VAL A 28 -10.52 11.79 3.09
CA VAL A 28 -10.43 10.47 3.70
C VAL A 28 -11.72 10.07 4.41
N LYS A 29 -12.43 11.02 5.04
CA LYS A 29 -13.75 10.78 5.62
C LYS A 29 -14.78 10.41 4.56
N LYS A 30 -14.79 11.08 3.40
CA LYS A 30 -15.65 10.71 2.27
C LYS A 30 -15.35 9.30 1.76
N ALA A 31 -14.08 8.99 1.55
CA ALA A 31 -13.65 7.64 1.13
C ALA A 31 -14.10 6.56 2.11
N ARG A 32 -13.95 6.81 3.42
CA ARG A 32 -14.41 5.87 4.44
C ARG A 32 -15.93 5.72 4.49
N ALA A 33 -16.68 6.81 4.34
CA ALA A 33 -18.14 6.76 4.28
C ALA A 33 -18.63 5.94 3.08
N PHE A 34 -17.96 6.09 1.92
CA PHE A 34 -18.19 5.23 0.75
C PHE A 34 -17.95 3.75 1.09
N HIS A 35 -16.79 3.42 1.68
CA HIS A 35 -16.50 2.03 2.04
C HIS A 35 -17.49 1.46 3.05
N GLN A 36 -17.95 2.25 4.02
CA GLN A 36 -18.97 1.86 5.00
C GLN A 36 -20.33 1.51 4.39
N SER A 37 -20.60 1.94 3.15
CA SER A 37 -21.83 1.56 2.45
C SER A 37 -21.83 0.11 1.97
N PHE A 38 -20.66 -0.55 1.90
CA PHE A 38 -20.57 -1.93 1.44
C PHE A 38 -20.94 -2.92 2.55
N PRO A 39 -21.75 -3.95 2.27
CA PRO A 39 -22.10 -4.96 3.28
C PRO A 39 -20.90 -5.82 3.72
N GLN A 40 -19.83 -5.90 2.92
CA GLN A 40 -18.60 -6.61 3.26
C GLN A 40 -17.63 -5.76 4.10
N TYR A 41 -17.88 -4.47 4.25
CA TYR A 41 -16.98 -3.59 5.00
C TYR A 41 -17.01 -3.93 6.49
N THR A 42 -15.81 -4.13 7.03
CA THR A 42 -15.55 -4.15 8.46
C THR A 42 -14.26 -3.38 8.72
N VAL A 43 -14.15 -2.76 9.89
CA VAL A 43 -12.88 -2.18 10.34
C VAL A 43 -11.90 -3.32 10.56
N THR A 44 -10.77 -3.31 9.86
CA THR A 44 -9.77 -4.37 9.97
C THR A 44 -9.06 -4.32 11.33
N PRO A 45 -8.55 -5.44 11.84
CA PRO A 45 -7.88 -5.46 13.14
C PRO A 45 -6.64 -4.53 13.19
N LEU A 46 -6.44 -3.89 14.34
CA LEU A 46 -5.15 -3.31 14.72
C LEU A 46 -4.53 -4.24 15.76
N ALA A 47 -3.57 -5.07 15.33
CA ALA A 47 -2.89 -6.01 16.18
C ALA A 47 -1.92 -5.28 17.12
N ARG A 48 -2.20 -5.28 18.42
CA ARG A 48 -1.32 -4.76 19.47
C ARG A 48 -0.39 -5.87 19.95
N LEU A 49 0.91 -5.72 19.70
CA LEU A 49 1.94 -6.73 19.98
C LEU A 49 2.74 -6.34 21.23
N ASP A 50 2.11 -6.46 22.40
CA ASP A 50 2.70 -6.02 23.69
C ASP A 50 3.93 -6.85 24.08
N GLY A 51 3.90 -8.16 23.86
CA GLY A 51 5.02 -9.06 24.13
C GLY A 51 6.22 -8.74 23.25
N GLN A 52 5.98 -8.56 21.94
CA GLN A 52 7.00 -8.17 20.98
C GLN A 52 7.56 -6.77 21.30
N ALA A 53 6.70 -5.79 21.64
CA ALA A 53 7.15 -4.47 22.06
C ALA A 53 8.05 -4.53 23.30
N ALA A 54 7.68 -5.34 24.32
CA ALA A 54 8.49 -5.53 25.51
C ALA A 54 9.85 -6.17 25.19
N ARG A 55 9.89 -7.18 24.31
CA ARG A 55 11.15 -7.82 23.88
C ARG A 55 12.07 -6.85 23.14
N LEU A 56 11.51 -6.02 22.25
CA LEU A 56 12.28 -5.04 21.50
C LEU A 56 12.64 -3.79 22.31
N GLY A 57 11.99 -3.57 23.45
CA GLY A 57 12.17 -2.36 24.25
C GLY A 57 11.53 -1.14 23.58
N LEU A 58 10.29 -1.28 23.12
CA LEU A 58 9.42 -0.21 22.60
C LEU A 58 8.27 0.04 23.58
N SER A 59 7.65 1.23 23.53
CA SER A 59 6.45 1.51 24.34
C SER A 59 5.23 0.78 23.80
N ASN A 60 5.03 0.79 22.48
CA ASN A 60 3.95 0.08 21.81
C ASN A 60 4.41 -0.36 20.40
N LEU A 61 3.94 -1.51 19.95
CA LEU A 61 4.05 -1.96 18.56
C LEU A 61 2.66 -2.39 18.09
N CYS A 62 2.12 -1.68 17.10
CA CYS A 62 0.81 -1.94 16.52
C CYS A 62 0.95 -2.22 15.03
N VAL A 63 0.23 -3.23 14.53
CA VAL A 63 0.22 -3.62 13.12
C VAL A 63 -1.21 -3.60 12.61
N LYS A 64 -1.50 -2.71 11.65
CA LYS A 64 -2.81 -2.67 10.98
C LYS A 64 -2.89 -3.83 9.99
N ASP A 65 -3.81 -4.77 10.23
CA ASP A 65 -3.88 -6.04 9.52
C ASP A 65 -4.91 -6.00 8.37
N GLU A 66 -4.44 -5.67 7.17
CA GLU A 66 -5.29 -5.58 5.99
C GLU A 66 -5.54 -6.92 5.27
N SER A 67 -5.07 -8.05 5.82
CA SER A 67 -5.42 -9.38 5.30
C SER A 67 -6.94 -9.66 5.38
N TYR A 68 -7.65 -8.96 6.25
CA TYR A 68 -9.10 -9.07 6.41
C TYR A 68 -9.90 -8.23 5.42
N ARG A 69 -9.27 -7.29 4.72
CA ARG A 69 -9.97 -6.22 3.99
C ARG A 69 -10.87 -6.79 2.89
N PHE A 70 -12.18 -6.62 3.04
CA PHE A 70 -13.24 -7.12 2.13
C PHE A 70 -13.17 -8.63 1.82
N GLY A 71 -12.38 -9.42 2.57
CA GLY A 71 -12.10 -10.82 2.24
C GLY A 71 -11.17 -11.02 1.03
N LEU A 72 -10.42 -9.98 0.62
CA LEU A 72 -9.55 -10.02 -0.56
C LEU A 72 -8.07 -10.28 -0.23
N ASN A 73 -7.75 -10.48 1.05
CA ASN A 73 -6.40 -10.74 1.55
C ASN A 73 -5.41 -9.57 1.37
N ALA A 74 -5.88 -8.37 0.98
CA ALA A 74 -5.06 -7.17 0.81
C ALA A 74 -5.87 -5.87 0.80
N PHE A 75 -5.20 -4.75 1.07
CA PHE A 75 -5.84 -3.42 1.20
C PHE A 75 -6.31 -2.77 -0.11
N LYS A 76 -5.76 -3.17 -1.27
CA LYS A 76 -5.80 -2.34 -2.50
C LYS A 76 -7.20 -2.07 -3.06
N VAL A 77 -8.20 -2.88 -2.70
CA VAL A 77 -9.61 -2.62 -3.02
C VAL A 77 -10.11 -1.28 -2.51
N LEU A 78 -9.57 -0.76 -1.39
CA LEU A 78 -9.93 0.56 -0.86
C LEU A 78 -9.68 1.67 -1.88
N GLY A 79 -8.54 1.62 -2.57
CA GLY A 79 -8.22 2.61 -3.60
C GLY A 79 -8.97 2.35 -4.90
N GLY A 80 -8.92 1.11 -5.39
CA GLY A 80 -9.53 0.75 -6.68
C GLY A 80 -11.04 0.99 -6.71
N SER A 81 -11.77 0.55 -5.68
CA SER A 81 -13.23 0.73 -5.61
C SER A 81 -13.64 2.19 -5.46
N PHE A 82 -12.95 2.98 -4.64
CA PHE A 82 -13.26 4.40 -4.47
C PHE A 82 -12.95 5.20 -5.74
N ALA A 83 -11.86 4.88 -6.43
CA ALA A 83 -11.52 5.54 -7.70
C ALA A 83 -12.54 5.25 -8.80
N MET A 84 -12.99 4.00 -8.90
CA MET A 84 -14.07 3.63 -9.83
C MET A 84 -15.39 4.34 -9.50
N ALA A 85 -15.73 4.44 -8.21
CA ALA A 85 -16.94 5.16 -7.77
C ALA A 85 -16.86 6.66 -8.09
N ASN A 86 -15.73 7.31 -7.86
CA ASN A 86 -15.54 8.72 -8.24
C ASN A 86 -15.60 8.92 -9.76
N TYR A 87 -15.01 8.02 -10.54
CA TYR A 87 -15.10 8.07 -12.00
C TYR A 87 -16.57 8.00 -12.46
N ILE A 88 -17.34 7.06 -11.91
CA ILE A 88 -18.77 6.92 -12.19
C ILE A 88 -19.55 8.17 -11.75
N ALA A 89 -19.25 8.70 -10.56
CA ALA A 89 -19.88 9.92 -10.04
C ALA A 89 -19.67 11.10 -10.99
N ASP A 90 -18.45 11.31 -11.47
CA ASP A 90 -18.12 12.38 -12.41
C ASP A 90 -18.86 12.23 -13.74
N GLU A 91 -18.87 11.04 -14.34
CA GLU A 91 -19.53 10.77 -15.61
C GLU A 91 -21.07 10.90 -15.53
N THR A 92 -21.63 10.73 -14.33
CA THR A 92 -23.07 10.88 -14.07
C THR A 92 -23.44 12.23 -13.47
N GLY A 93 -22.47 13.13 -13.25
CA GLY A 93 -22.68 14.45 -12.66
C GLY A 93 -23.12 14.43 -11.18
N LYS A 94 -22.72 13.42 -10.42
CA LYS A 94 -23.03 13.20 -8.99
C LYS A 94 -21.82 13.48 -8.10
N ASP A 95 -22.05 13.69 -6.80
CA ASP A 95 -20.97 13.60 -5.80
C ASP A 95 -20.79 12.12 -5.42
N VAL A 96 -19.54 11.69 -5.18
CA VAL A 96 -19.26 10.31 -4.78
C VAL A 96 -19.97 9.90 -3.48
N ALA A 97 -20.32 10.87 -2.63
CA ALA A 97 -21.13 10.63 -1.43
C ALA A 97 -22.53 10.08 -1.74
N ASP A 98 -23.06 10.36 -2.94
CA ASP A 98 -24.34 9.83 -3.41
C ASP A 98 -24.17 8.46 -4.11
N CYS A 99 -22.94 8.07 -4.45
CA CYS A 99 -22.59 6.81 -5.10
C CYS A 99 -22.34 5.69 -4.06
N THR A 100 -23.34 5.42 -3.23
CA THR A 100 -23.32 4.30 -2.27
C THR A 100 -23.31 2.94 -2.97
N PHE A 101 -22.98 1.86 -2.25
CA PHE A 101 -23.06 0.49 -2.77
C PHE A 101 -24.44 0.15 -3.36
N ASP A 102 -25.53 0.56 -2.70
CA ASP A 102 -26.89 0.33 -3.19
C ASP A 102 -27.12 1.01 -4.55
N TYR A 103 -26.69 2.26 -4.70
CA TYR A 103 -26.76 2.95 -5.99
C TYR A 103 -25.88 2.25 -7.05
N LEU A 104 -24.62 1.97 -6.71
CA LEU A 104 -23.64 1.44 -7.66
C LEU A 104 -23.93 -0.01 -8.09
N THR A 105 -24.86 -0.70 -7.43
CA THR A 105 -25.31 -2.05 -7.79
C THR A 105 -26.76 -2.07 -8.30
N SER A 106 -27.39 -0.90 -8.47
CA SER A 106 -28.79 -0.77 -8.87
C SER A 106 -29.00 -0.72 -10.39
N ASP A 107 -30.23 -1.02 -10.81
CA ASP A 107 -30.69 -0.78 -12.19
C ASP A 107 -30.59 0.71 -12.57
N GLN A 108 -30.68 1.63 -11.59
CA GLN A 108 -30.52 3.06 -11.84
C GLN A 108 -29.11 3.41 -12.33
N LEU A 109 -28.06 2.75 -11.82
CA LEU A 109 -26.72 2.94 -12.38
C LEU A 109 -26.66 2.46 -13.83
N ALA A 110 -27.32 1.35 -14.16
CA ALA A 110 -27.34 0.84 -15.52
C ALA A 110 -28.02 1.82 -16.50
N GLU A 111 -29.03 2.57 -16.04
CA GLU A 111 -29.66 3.65 -16.81
C GLU A 111 -28.79 4.91 -16.88
N ASP A 112 -28.23 5.35 -15.74
CA ASP A 112 -27.47 6.60 -15.63
C ASP A 112 -26.10 6.51 -16.32
N PHE A 113 -25.41 5.40 -16.12
CA PHE A 113 -24.03 5.18 -16.55
C PHE A 113 -23.91 4.06 -17.58
N GLY A 114 -24.66 2.97 -17.47
CA GLY A 114 -24.48 1.77 -18.30
C GLY A 114 -23.22 0.98 -17.92
N GLN A 115 -22.45 0.53 -18.91
CA GLN A 115 -21.27 -0.33 -18.70
C GLN A 115 -19.99 0.28 -19.31
N ALA A 116 -18.92 0.30 -18.51
CA ALA A 116 -17.56 0.62 -18.92
C ALA A 116 -16.63 -0.60 -18.76
N THR A 117 -15.44 -0.52 -19.36
CA THR A 117 -14.38 -1.51 -19.17
C THR A 117 -13.19 -0.85 -18.49
N PHE A 118 -12.83 -1.35 -17.30
CA PHE A 118 -11.72 -0.84 -16.51
C PHE A 118 -10.45 -1.66 -16.78
N PHE A 119 -9.39 -0.98 -17.18
CA PHE A 119 -8.10 -1.57 -17.53
C PHE A 119 -7.06 -1.28 -16.45
N THR A 120 -6.20 -2.23 -16.15
CA THR A 120 -5.11 -2.03 -15.19
C THR A 120 -3.98 -3.05 -15.40
N ALA A 121 -2.77 -2.67 -15.00
CA ALA A 121 -1.67 -3.59 -14.77
C ALA A 121 -1.49 -3.92 -13.28
N THR A 122 -1.06 -5.14 -12.94
CA THR A 122 -0.83 -5.53 -11.55
C THR A 122 0.11 -6.72 -11.36
N ASP A 123 0.83 -6.75 -10.23
CA ASP A 123 1.47 -7.96 -9.70
C ASP A 123 0.53 -8.82 -8.82
N GLY A 124 -0.73 -8.40 -8.65
CA GLY A 124 -1.78 -9.15 -7.95
C GLY A 124 -2.86 -8.27 -7.32
N ASN A 125 -2.54 -7.64 -6.19
CA ASN A 125 -3.54 -7.02 -5.31
C ASN A 125 -4.34 -5.88 -5.95
N HIS A 126 -3.72 -5.08 -6.82
CA HIS A 126 -4.37 -3.91 -7.43
C HIS A 126 -5.43 -4.36 -8.44
N GLY A 127 -5.03 -5.21 -9.38
CA GLY A 127 -5.96 -5.76 -10.36
C GLY A 127 -7.03 -6.64 -9.73
N ARG A 128 -6.75 -7.34 -8.61
CA ARG A 128 -7.80 -8.05 -7.87
C ARG A 128 -8.82 -7.08 -7.26
N GLY A 129 -8.37 -5.96 -6.68
CA GLY A 129 -9.25 -4.93 -6.15
C GLY A 129 -10.14 -4.29 -7.22
N VAL A 130 -9.55 -3.96 -8.38
CA VAL A 130 -10.27 -3.41 -9.55
C VAL A 130 -11.25 -4.44 -10.12
N ALA A 131 -10.82 -5.69 -10.32
CA ALA A 131 -11.66 -6.77 -10.83
C ALA A 131 -12.86 -7.06 -9.91
N TRP A 132 -12.61 -7.15 -8.61
CA TRP A 132 -13.67 -7.33 -7.61
C TRP A 132 -14.68 -6.18 -7.66
N ALA A 133 -14.20 -4.93 -7.69
CA ALA A 133 -15.07 -3.76 -7.75
C ALA A 133 -15.89 -3.77 -9.05
N ALA A 134 -15.24 -3.98 -10.20
CA ALA A 134 -15.93 -4.06 -11.48
C ALA A 134 -17.06 -5.11 -11.47
N ASN A 135 -16.77 -6.30 -10.96
CA ASN A 135 -17.76 -7.38 -10.85
C ASN A 135 -18.94 -6.99 -9.97
N LYS A 136 -18.69 -6.42 -8.78
CA LYS A 136 -19.77 -5.98 -7.88
C LYS A 136 -20.66 -4.91 -8.50
N LEU A 137 -20.08 -4.01 -9.30
CA LEU A 137 -20.78 -2.88 -9.90
C LEU A 137 -21.37 -3.17 -11.30
N GLY A 138 -21.34 -4.43 -11.77
CA GLY A 138 -21.84 -4.82 -13.09
C GLY A 138 -21.00 -4.29 -14.27
N GLN A 139 -19.75 -3.91 -14.00
CA GLN A 139 -18.80 -3.37 -14.95
C GLN A 139 -17.82 -4.45 -15.45
N LYS A 140 -17.01 -4.14 -16.46
CA LYS A 140 -15.99 -5.06 -16.97
C LYS A 140 -14.61 -4.68 -16.46
N ALA A 141 -13.72 -5.66 -16.33
CA ALA A 141 -12.32 -5.44 -16.01
C ALA A 141 -11.38 -6.25 -16.93
N VAL A 142 -10.30 -5.61 -17.36
CA VAL A 142 -9.18 -6.21 -18.08
C VAL A 142 -7.91 -5.95 -17.26
N VAL A 143 -7.15 -7.01 -17.00
CA VAL A 143 -6.00 -6.99 -16.09
C VAL A 143 -4.78 -7.61 -16.78
N HIS A 144 -3.72 -6.83 -16.96
CA HIS A 144 -2.43 -7.34 -17.42
C HIS A 144 -1.50 -7.58 -16.24
N MET A 145 -0.98 -8.79 -16.12
CA MET A 145 0.01 -9.14 -15.12
C MET A 145 1.38 -9.29 -15.78
N PRO A 146 2.48 -8.80 -15.18
CA PRO A 146 3.79 -8.92 -15.80
C PRO A 146 4.35 -10.33 -15.68
N LYS A 147 5.44 -10.54 -16.42
CA LYS A 147 6.21 -11.78 -16.43
C LYS A 147 6.62 -12.18 -15.02
N GLY A 148 6.44 -13.46 -14.70
CA GLY A 148 6.78 -14.01 -13.38
C GLY A 148 5.66 -13.92 -12.34
N SER A 149 4.50 -13.35 -12.71
CA SER A 149 3.30 -13.38 -11.88
C SER A 149 2.87 -14.81 -11.54
N THR A 150 2.41 -15.02 -10.31
CA THR A 150 2.14 -16.38 -9.80
C THR A 150 0.72 -16.84 -10.14
N LYS A 151 0.58 -18.14 -10.35
CA LYS A 151 -0.72 -18.76 -10.67
C LYS A 151 -1.80 -18.47 -9.61
N PRO A 152 -1.53 -18.53 -8.28
CA PRO A 152 -2.54 -18.19 -7.28
C PRO A 152 -3.09 -16.77 -7.43
N ARG A 153 -2.24 -15.79 -7.75
CA ARG A 153 -2.68 -14.39 -7.94
C ARG A 153 -3.48 -14.22 -9.22
N PHE A 154 -3.07 -14.86 -10.31
CA PHE A 154 -3.83 -14.92 -11.56
C PHE A 154 -5.23 -15.51 -11.33
N ASP A 155 -5.31 -16.68 -10.70
CA ASP A 155 -6.56 -17.38 -10.43
C ASP A 155 -7.50 -16.52 -9.56
N ASN A 156 -6.95 -15.82 -8.57
CA ASN A 156 -7.71 -14.91 -7.71
C ASN A 156 -8.33 -13.74 -8.47
N ILE A 157 -7.64 -13.19 -9.49
CA ILE A 157 -8.19 -12.12 -10.35
C ILE A 157 -9.24 -12.69 -11.31
N ALA A 158 -8.95 -13.84 -11.95
CA ALA A 158 -9.87 -14.51 -12.86
C ALA A 158 -11.18 -14.91 -12.17
N ALA A 159 -11.11 -15.32 -10.90
CA ALA A 159 -12.28 -15.66 -10.09
C ALA A 159 -13.22 -14.47 -9.84
N GLU A 160 -12.74 -13.24 -9.94
CA GLU A 160 -13.57 -12.04 -9.90
C GLU A 160 -14.26 -11.74 -11.25
N GLY A 161 -14.05 -12.56 -12.29
CA GLY A 161 -14.70 -12.40 -13.59
C GLY A 161 -14.03 -11.40 -14.54
N ALA A 162 -12.83 -10.94 -14.22
CA ALA A 162 -12.02 -10.12 -15.13
C ALA A 162 -11.41 -10.96 -16.27
N THR A 163 -11.16 -10.31 -17.40
CA THR A 163 -10.20 -10.83 -18.39
C THR A 163 -8.81 -10.55 -17.86
N VAL A 164 -8.01 -11.60 -17.65
CA VAL A 164 -6.66 -11.46 -17.10
C VAL A 164 -5.65 -12.24 -17.93
N THR A 165 -4.49 -11.64 -18.15
CA THR A 165 -3.36 -12.23 -18.89
C THR A 165 -2.07 -12.09 -18.09
N ILE A 166 -1.12 -13.01 -18.31
CA ILE A 166 0.27 -12.87 -17.86
C ILE A 166 1.09 -12.59 -19.11
N GLU A 167 1.69 -11.40 -19.17
CA GLU A 167 2.47 -10.92 -20.29
C GLU A 167 3.95 -11.34 -20.18
N GLU A 168 4.66 -11.32 -21.31
CA GLU A 168 6.12 -11.58 -21.35
C GLU A 168 6.95 -10.29 -21.23
N VAL A 169 6.41 -9.28 -20.54
CA VAL A 169 7.04 -7.98 -20.28
C VAL A 169 7.03 -7.63 -18.78
N ASN A 170 7.72 -6.57 -18.39
CA ASN A 170 7.76 -6.12 -16.99
C ASN A 170 6.49 -5.32 -16.61
N TYR A 171 6.42 -4.92 -15.34
CA TYR A 171 5.27 -4.19 -14.77
C TYR A 171 4.98 -2.88 -15.52
N ASP A 172 6.00 -2.03 -15.71
CA ASP A 172 5.83 -0.71 -16.32
C ASP A 172 5.34 -0.82 -17.77
N GLU A 173 5.78 -1.85 -18.51
CA GLU A 173 5.26 -2.11 -19.85
C GLU A 173 3.81 -2.61 -19.85
N CYS A 174 3.41 -3.43 -18.87
CA CYS A 174 2.01 -3.79 -18.69
C CYS A 174 1.13 -2.56 -18.43
N VAL A 175 1.63 -1.56 -17.69
CA VAL A 175 0.92 -0.29 -17.46
C VAL A 175 0.69 0.43 -18.79
N ARG A 176 1.72 0.52 -19.64
CA ARG A 176 1.61 1.14 -20.97
C ARG A 176 0.63 0.39 -21.87
N MET A 177 0.64 -0.94 -21.84
CA MET A 177 -0.34 -1.78 -22.55
C MET A 177 -1.77 -1.50 -22.08
N ALA A 178 -2.02 -1.53 -20.76
CA ALA A 178 -3.34 -1.28 -20.19
C ALA A 178 -3.88 0.11 -20.54
N ALA A 179 -3.02 1.13 -20.53
CA ALA A 179 -3.40 2.49 -20.93
C ALA A 179 -3.75 2.56 -22.43
N ALA A 180 -2.94 1.98 -23.31
CA ALA A 180 -3.19 1.98 -24.75
C ALA A 180 -4.47 1.20 -25.12
N GLU A 181 -4.74 0.08 -24.44
CA GLU A 181 -5.96 -0.69 -24.64
C GLU A 181 -7.21 0.05 -24.13
N ALA A 182 -7.10 0.77 -23.00
CA ALA A 182 -8.17 1.61 -22.50
C ALA A 182 -8.55 2.70 -23.52
N ASP A 183 -7.55 3.40 -24.08
CA ASP A 183 -7.75 4.46 -25.08
C ASP A 183 -8.38 3.93 -26.38
N ALA A 184 -8.09 2.68 -26.74
CA ALA A 184 -8.63 2.03 -27.93
C ALA A 184 -10.03 1.41 -27.71
N CYS A 185 -10.46 1.27 -26.45
CA CYS A 185 -11.73 0.65 -26.07
C CYS A 185 -12.85 1.69 -25.96
N GLU A 186 -14.00 1.42 -26.58
CA GLU A 186 -15.19 2.24 -26.36
C GLU A 186 -15.57 2.18 -24.86
N ARG A 187 -15.56 3.33 -24.20
CA ARG A 187 -15.75 3.46 -22.74
C ARG A 187 -14.72 2.65 -21.94
N GLY A 188 -13.49 2.56 -22.45
CA GLY A 188 -12.33 2.08 -21.72
C GLY A 188 -11.83 3.12 -20.73
N VAL A 189 -11.43 2.66 -19.53
CA VAL A 189 -10.95 3.52 -18.46
C VAL A 189 -9.74 2.87 -17.81
N ILE A 190 -8.59 3.53 -17.86
CA ILE A 190 -7.41 3.09 -17.11
C ILE A 190 -7.60 3.40 -15.61
N VAL A 191 -7.43 2.38 -14.76
CA VAL A 191 -7.44 2.51 -13.29
C VAL A 191 -6.12 1.99 -12.76
N GLN A 192 -5.08 2.82 -12.82
CA GLN A 192 -3.75 2.48 -12.35
C GLN A 192 -3.42 3.24 -11.06
N ASP A 193 -2.77 2.55 -10.11
CA ASP A 193 -2.37 3.06 -8.81
C ASP A 193 -1.05 3.87 -8.83
N THR A 194 -0.67 4.43 -9.98
CA THR A 194 0.44 5.37 -10.14
C THR A 194 0.02 6.55 -11.00
N ALA A 195 0.66 7.72 -10.82
CA ALA A 195 0.35 8.93 -11.56
C ALA A 195 1.52 9.36 -12.44
N TRP A 196 1.18 9.91 -13.59
CA TRP A 196 2.09 10.58 -14.51
C TRP A 196 1.43 11.86 -15.02
N GLU A 197 2.19 12.70 -15.73
CA GLU A 197 1.66 13.94 -16.30
C GLU A 197 0.45 13.65 -17.21
N GLY A 198 -0.68 14.28 -16.90
CA GLY A 198 -1.94 14.05 -17.60
C GLY A 198 -2.84 12.94 -17.02
N TYR A 199 -2.34 12.12 -16.09
CA TYR A 199 -3.10 11.08 -15.39
C TYR A 199 -2.92 11.19 -13.87
N GLU A 200 -3.64 12.13 -13.26
CA GLU A 200 -3.53 12.42 -11.82
C GLU A 200 -4.83 12.17 -11.05
N LYS A 201 -6.00 12.28 -11.73
CA LYS A 201 -7.31 12.26 -11.08
C LYS A 201 -7.61 10.91 -10.43
N ILE A 202 -7.56 9.83 -11.21
CA ILE A 202 -7.79 8.47 -10.71
C ILE A 202 -6.77 8.06 -9.64
N PRO A 203 -5.45 8.26 -9.83
CA PRO A 203 -4.46 8.00 -8.78
C PRO A 203 -4.70 8.77 -7.49
N SER A 204 -5.18 10.02 -7.56
CA SER A 204 -5.53 10.80 -6.37
C SER A 204 -6.67 10.15 -5.58
N TRP A 205 -7.73 9.67 -6.25
CA TRP A 205 -8.81 8.93 -5.59
C TRP A 205 -8.35 7.59 -5.03
N ILE A 206 -7.43 6.90 -5.71
CA ILE A 206 -6.84 5.66 -5.17
C ILE A 206 -6.14 5.95 -3.83
N MET A 207 -5.35 7.02 -3.76
CA MET A 207 -4.67 7.44 -2.52
C MET A 207 -5.68 7.82 -1.43
N GLU A 208 -6.72 8.59 -1.76
CA GLU A 208 -7.81 8.94 -0.83
C GLU A 208 -8.49 7.69 -0.25
N GLY A 209 -8.77 6.71 -1.12
CA GLY A 209 -9.32 5.40 -0.74
C GLY A 209 -8.45 4.69 0.29
N TYR A 210 -7.14 4.61 0.03
CA TYR A 210 -6.16 4.05 0.97
C TYR A 210 -6.13 4.78 2.32
N GLY A 211 -6.50 6.06 2.37
CA GLY A 211 -6.62 6.82 3.63
C GLY A 211 -7.59 6.18 4.63
N THR A 212 -8.56 5.36 4.18
CA THR A 212 -9.52 4.68 5.05
C THR A 212 -8.83 3.85 6.13
N MET A 213 -7.86 3.00 5.78
CA MET A 213 -7.18 2.17 6.78
C MET A 213 -6.30 2.99 7.74
N ALA A 214 -5.73 4.11 7.29
CA ALA A 214 -4.97 5.02 8.14
C ALA A 214 -5.89 5.70 9.16
N SER A 215 -7.09 6.10 8.74
CA SER A 215 -8.11 6.67 9.63
C SER A 215 -8.64 5.67 10.65
N GLU A 216 -8.89 4.43 10.23
CA GLU A 216 -9.27 3.36 11.15
C GLU A 216 -8.17 3.08 12.17
N ALA A 217 -6.90 2.98 11.73
CA ALA A 217 -5.78 2.76 12.63
C ALA A 217 -5.63 3.90 13.65
N ALA A 218 -5.83 5.16 13.24
CA ALA A 218 -5.77 6.30 14.14
C ALA A 218 -6.88 6.28 15.20
N GLU A 219 -8.09 5.87 14.85
CA GLU A 219 -9.19 5.68 15.81
C GLU A 219 -8.91 4.53 16.78
N GLN A 220 -8.49 3.38 16.26
CA GLN A 220 -8.16 2.21 17.07
C GLN A 220 -7.00 2.46 18.04
N LEU A 221 -6.00 3.25 17.64
CA LEU A 221 -4.93 3.69 18.55
C LEU A 221 -5.49 4.51 19.73
N ARG A 222 -6.43 5.42 19.48
CA ARG A 222 -7.07 6.22 20.54
C ARG A 222 -7.90 5.35 21.49
N GLU A 223 -8.60 4.34 20.96
CA GLU A 223 -9.32 3.34 21.77
C GLU A 223 -8.37 2.57 22.70
N MET A 224 -7.12 2.37 22.27
CA MET A 224 -6.05 1.76 23.08
C MET A 224 -5.32 2.74 24.01
N ALA A 225 -5.83 3.97 24.15
CA ALA A 225 -5.20 5.08 24.88
C ALA A 225 -3.81 5.51 24.33
N ILE A 226 -3.53 5.19 23.07
CA ILE A 226 -2.36 5.68 22.33
C ILE A 226 -2.83 6.87 21.48
N ASN A 227 -2.71 8.08 22.03
CA ASN A 227 -3.24 9.29 21.38
C ASN A 227 -2.62 9.57 20.00
N ARG A 228 -1.35 9.17 19.79
CA ARG A 228 -0.59 9.41 18.56
C ARG A 228 0.54 8.38 18.43
N PRO A 229 0.77 7.78 17.24
CA PRO A 229 1.99 7.01 17.00
C PRO A 229 3.18 7.97 16.93
N THR A 230 4.28 7.61 17.59
CA THR A 230 5.53 8.37 17.47
C THR A 230 6.24 8.07 16.15
N HIS A 231 6.06 6.87 15.63
CA HIS A 231 6.70 6.36 14.42
C HIS A 231 5.67 5.65 13.57
N VAL A 232 5.69 5.89 12.27
CA VAL A 232 4.90 5.17 11.28
C VAL A 232 5.84 4.61 10.23
N PHE A 233 5.89 3.28 10.12
CA PHE A 233 6.62 2.57 9.09
C PHE A 233 5.63 2.13 8.02
N VAL A 234 5.90 2.50 6.77
CA VAL A 234 5.03 2.18 5.64
C VAL A 234 5.86 1.76 4.44
N GLN A 235 5.48 0.66 3.82
CA GLN A 235 6.11 0.13 2.63
C GLN A 235 5.65 0.86 1.36
N ALA A 236 6.52 0.90 0.35
CA ALA A 236 6.26 1.53 -0.93
C ALA A 236 6.77 0.68 -2.11
N GLY A 237 5.91 0.55 -3.14
CA GLY A 237 6.36 0.39 -4.52
C GLY A 237 6.44 1.78 -5.14
N VAL A 238 5.49 2.15 -6.00
CA VAL A 238 5.40 3.51 -6.58
C VAL A 238 5.21 4.65 -5.54
N GLY A 239 4.81 4.34 -4.30
CA GLY A 239 4.65 5.33 -3.23
C GLY A 239 3.24 5.86 -2.99
N SER A 240 2.20 5.37 -3.70
CA SER A 240 0.80 5.79 -3.48
C SER A 240 0.30 5.48 -2.07
N LEU A 241 0.57 4.26 -1.58
CA LEU A 241 0.27 3.86 -0.20
C LEU A 241 1.00 4.73 0.82
N ALA A 242 2.33 4.86 0.67
CA ALA A 242 3.14 5.64 1.59
C ALA A 242 2.69 7.10 1.60
N GLY A 243 2.44 7.71 0.44
CA GLY A 243 1.91 9.07 0.33
C GLY A 243 0.55 9.22 1.00
N ALA A 244 -0.35 8.23 0.87
CA ALA A 244 -1.65 8.23 1.54
C ALA A 244 -1.51 8.20 3.07
N VAL A 245 -0.70 7.27 3.60
CA VAL A 245 -0.50 7.11 5.05
C VAL A 245 0.22 8.33 5.64
N VAL A 246 1.33 8.75 5.04
CA VAL A 246 2.10 9.92 5.49
C VAL A 246 1.23 11.17 5.41
N GLY A 247 0.57 11.41 4.27
CA GLY A 247 -0.30 12.57 4.07
C GLY A 247 -1.45 12.62 5.08
N TYR A 248 -2.10 11.49 5.37
CA TYR A 248 -3.18 11.43 6.36
C TYR A 248 -2.68 11.78 7.76
N PHE A 249 -1.58 11.16 8.21
CA PHE A 249 -1.04 11.41 9.55
C PHE A 249 -0.44 12.81 9.70
N THR A 250 0.13 13.39 8.65
CA THR A 250 0.55 14.79 8.61
C THR A 250 -0.64 15.73 8.77
N ASN A 251 -1.75 15.51 8.05
CA ASN A 251 -2.98 16.30 8.21
C ASN A 251 -3.64 16.10 9.59
N LEU A 252 -3.53 14.90 10.17
CA LEU A 252 -4.11 14.59 11.49
C LEU A 252 -3.32 15.22 12.65
N TYR A 253 -1.99 15.35 12.51
CA TYR A 253 -1.09 15.87 13.54
C TYR A 253 -0.18 16.99 13.00
N PRO A 254 -0.73 18.12 12.54
CA PRO A 254 0.03 19.15 11.84
C PRO A 254 1.13 19.79 12.69
N ASP A 255 0.91 19.90 14.01
CA ASP A 255 1.88 20.51 14.94
C ASP A 255 2.90 19.50 15.51
N ASN A 256 2.67 18.20 15.31
CA ASN A 256 3.52 17.14 15.87
C ASN A 256 3.39 15.84 15.06
N PRO A 257 3.81 15.85 13.78
CA PRO A 257 3.72 14.67 12.93
C PRO A 257 4.57 13.52 13.52
N PRO A 258 4.19 12.25 13.30
CA PRO A 258 5.06 11.11 13.57
C PRO A 258 6.38 11.19 12.79
N THR A 259 7.40 10.49 13.28
CA THR A 259 8.55 10.13 12.44
C THR A 259 8.07 9.13 11.39
N PHE A 260 8.30 9.45 10.12
CA PHE A 260 7.87 8.61 9.00
C PHE A 260 9.06 7.88 8.38
N VAL A 261 8.94 6.55 8.24
CA VAL A 261 9.94 5.70 7.61
C VAL A 261 9.31 4.97 6.43
N VAL A 262 9.78 5.28 5.22
CA VAL A 262 9.33 4.63 3.98
C VAL A 262 10.25 3.47 3.65
N VAL A 263 9.68 2.30 3.37
CA VAL A 263 10.42 1.06 3.17
C VAL A 263 10.15 0.47 1.78
N GLU A 264 11.19 0.23 1.01
CA GLU A 264 11.11 -0.34 -0.33
C GLU A 264 11.88 -1.66 -0.41
N CYS A 265 11.58 -2.48 -1.42
CA CYS A 265 12.43 -3.62 -1.73
C CYS A 265 13.70 -3.15 -2.46
N ALA A 266 14.85 -3.72 -2.08
CA ALA A 266 16.15 -3.28 -2.58
C ALA A 266 16.30 -3.17 -4.10
N PRO A 267 15.83 -4.14 -4.93
CA PRO A 267 15.99 -4.04 -6.37
C PRO A 267 15.11 -2.95 -7.01
N ALA A 268 14.04 -2.49 -6.34
CA ALA A 268 13.09 -1.51 -6.87
C ALA A 268 13.01 -0.21 -6.04
N ALA A 269 14.06 0.09 -5.25
CA ALA A 269 14.04 1.21 -4.29
C ALA A 269 14.18 2.60 -4.96
N CYS A 270 13.20 2.98 -5.76
CA CYS A 270 13.15 4.21 -6.55
C CYS A 270 13.10 5.48 -5.67
N LEU A 271 12.34 5.46 -4.58
CA LEU A 271 12.20 6.59 -3.65
C LEU A 271 13.46 6.78 -2.81
N TYR A 272 14.08 5.70 -2.34
CA TYR A 272 15.39 5.70 -1.66
C TYR A 272 16.47 6.28 -2.56
N LYS A 273 16.52 5.88 -3.85
CA LYS A 273 17.48 6.47 -4.80
C LYS A 273 17.26 7.97 -4.99
N GLY A 274 16.00 8.44 -5.02
CA GLY A 274 15.68 9.87 -5.02
C GLY A 274 16.18 10.57 -3.77
N ALA A 275 15.88 10.01 -2.59
CA ALA A 275 16.34 10.56 -1.31
C ALA A 275 17.87 10.59 -1.18
N ALA A 276 18.55 9.54 -1.65
CA ALA A 276 20.00 9.44 -1.65
C ALA A 276 20.66 10.45 -2.61
N ALA A 277 20.01 10.78 -3.73
CA ALA A 277 20.47 11.84 -4.63
C ALA A 277 20.29 13.24 -4.01
N GLY A 278 19.22 13.43 -3.22
CA GLY A 278 19.06 14.59 -2.35
C GLY A 278 18.67 15.90 -3.06
N ASP A 279 18.43 15.88 -4.38
CA ASP A 279 18.08 17.07 -5.18
C ASP A 279 16.56 17.32 -5.31
N GLY A 280 15.74 16.35 -4.89
CA GLY A 280 14.28 16.45 -4.87
C GLY A 280 13.59 15.90 -6.13
N ASP A 281 14.36 15.41 -7.10
CA ASP A 281 13.82 14.81 -8.32
C ASP A 281 13.57 13.31 -8.13
N PRO A 282 12.48 12.76 -8.70
CA PRO A 282 12.24 11.32 -8.66
C PRO A 282 13.34 10.56 -9.43
N ARG A 283 13.55 9.30 -9.06
CA ARG A 283 14.49 8.40 -9.74
C ARG A 283 13.75 7.18 -10.23
N ILE A 284 14.01 6.80 -11.47
CA ILE A 284 13.47 5.58 -12.07
C ILE A 284 14.48 4.44 -11.87
N VAL A 285 13.96 3.24 -11.64
CA VAL A 285 14.73 2.00 -11.61
C VAL A 285 14.25 1.10 -12.73
N ASP A 286 15.09 0.94 -13.75
CA ASP A 286 14.78 0.10 -14.91
C ASP A 286 15.31 -1.34 -14.75
N GLY A 287 14.79 -2.23 -15.60
CA GLY A 287 15.26 -3.62 -15.72
C GLY A 287 14.49 -4.61 -14.87
N ASP A 288 15.04 -5.81 -14.73
CA ASP A 288 14.46 -6.85 -13.90
C ASP A 288 14.67 -6.51 -12.41
N MET A 289 13.58 -6.52 -11.64
CA MET A 289 13.58 -6.21 -10.21
C MET A 289 13.18 -7.44 -9.37
N PRO A 290 14.01 -8.51 -9.34
CA PRO A 290 13.63 -9.76 -8.69
C PRO A 290 13.60 -9.62 -7.17
N SER A 291 12.42 -9.78 -6.57
CA SER A 291 12.22 -9.83 -5.13
C SER A 291 10.94 -10.61 -4.82
N ILE A 292 10.89 -11.23 -3.64
CA ILE A 292 9.65 -11.82 -3.13
C ILE A 292 8.58 -10.78 -2.81
N MET A 293 8.98 -9.53 -2.56
CA MET A 293 8.08 -8.42 -2.24
C MET A 293 7.40 -7.86 -3.51
N ALA A 294 6.76 -8.73 -4.30
CA ALA A 294 6.23 -8.40 -5.61
C ALA A 294 5.34 -7.14 -5.64
N GLY A 295 4.52 -6.89 -4.61
CA GLY A 295 3.69 -5.68 -4.53
C GLY A 295 4.47 -4.36 -4.36
N LEU A 296 5.79 -4.43 -4.17
CA LEU A 296 6.71 -3.29 -4.04
C LEU A 296 7.67 -3.16 -5.24
N CYS A 297 7.65 -4.08 -6.20
CA CYS A 297 8.60 -4.11 -7.32
C CYS A 297 8.23 -3.12 -8.43
N CYS A 298 8.22 -1.82 -8.13
CA CYS A 298 7.87 -0.77 -9.09
C CYS A 298 9.08 0.12 -9.39
N GLY A 299 9.31 0.43 -10.67
CA GLY A 299 10.48 1.21 -11.11
C GLY A 299 10.28 2.72 -11.07
N GLU A 300 9.04 3.18 -11.26
CA GLU A 300 8.70 4.59 -11.44
C GLU A 300 7.90 5.16 -10.23
N PRO A 301 8.41 6.19 -9.52
CA PRO A 301 7.66 6.86 -8.47
C PRO A 301 6.36 7.50 -8.96
N ASN A 302 5.27 7.33 -8.22
CA ASN A 302 4.05 8.12 -8.39
C ASN A 302 4.35 9.58 -8.03
N ILE A 303 4.19 10.49 -9.00
CA ILE A 303 4.48 11.92 -8.81
C ILE A 303 3.66 12.59 -7.70
N LEU A 304 2.44 12.11 -7.42
CA LEU A 304 1.58 12.63 -6.34
C LEU A 304 2.09 12.19 -4.98
N GLY A 305 2.44 10.91 -4.86
CA GLY A 305 3.04 10.35 -3.65
C GLY A 305 4.40 10.96 -3.36
N TRP A 306 5.25 11.10 -4.39
CA TRP A 306 6.59 11.66 -4.25
C TRP A 306 6.59 13.07 -3.65
N ASP A 307 5.68 13.95 -4.08
CA ASP A 307 5.55 15.30 -3.53
C ASP A 307 5.27 15.29 -2.01
N ILE A 308 4.36 14.43 -1.54
CA ILE A 308 4.09 14.29 -0.11
C ILE A 308 5.32 13.72 0.61
N LEU A 309 5.91 12.65 0.07
CA LEU A 309 7.00 11.93 0.73
C LEU A 309 8.28 12.76 0.85
N ARG A 310 8.66 13.53 -0.18
CA ARG A 310 9.83 14.43 -0.09
C ARG A 310 9.66 15.50 1.00
N ASN A 311 8.42 15.92 1.26
CA ASN A 311 8.15 16.95 2.26
C ASN A 311 8.08 16.41 3.69
N HIS A 312 7.61 15.18 3.88
CA HIS A 312 7.22 14.71 5.22
C HIS A 312 7.98 13.48 5.72
N THR A 313 8.59 12.67 4.86
CA THR A 313 9.32 11.47 5.28
C THR A 313 10.60 11.81 6.01
N THR A 314 10.95 11.07 7.07
CA THR A 314 12.22 11.23 7.81
C THR A 314 13.34 10.41 7.20
N ALA A 315 13.08 9.15 6.87
CA ALA A 315 14.04 8.25 6.25
C ALA A 315 13.41 7.35 5.19
N PHE A 316 14.16 7.11 4.12
CA PHE A 316 13.84 6.13 3.08
C PHE A 316 14.79 4.95 3.21
N VAL A 317 14.25 3.73 3.23
CA VAL A 317 14.98 2.51 3.54
C VAL A 317 14.78 1.48 2.43
N SER A 318 15.88 0.97 1.91
CA SER A 318 15.95 -0.09 0.92
C SER A 318 16.27 -1.40 1.63
N CYS A 319 15.32 -2.33 1.62
CA CYS A 319 15.38 -3.58 2.36
C CYS A 319 15.58 -4.79 1.44
N PRO A 320 16.56 -5.67 1.74
CA PRO A 320 16.66 -6.98 1.09
C PRO A 320 15.57 -7.95 1.58
N ASP A 321 15.30 -9.00 0.81
CA ASP A 321 14.20 -9.97 1.03
C ASP A 321 14.23 -10.66 2.40
N TRP A 322 15.41 -10.87 3.00
CA TRP A 322 15.49 -11.49 4.32
C TRP A 322 14.82 -10.63 5.40
N VAL A 323 14.72 -9.31 5.22
CA VAL A 323 14.05 -8.40 6.16
C VAL A 323 12.56 -8.72 6.20
N THR A 324 11.92 -8.88 5.04
CA THR A 324 10.50 -9.25 5.03
C THR A 324 10.28 -10.66 5.54
N ALA A 325 11.15 -11.61 5.19
CA ALA A 325 11.07 -12.98 5.70
C ALA A 325 11.15 -13.04 7.24
N ARG A 326 11.94 -12.15 7.86
CA ARG A 326 11.92 -11.93 9.32
C ARG A 326 10.53 -11.51 9.80
N GLY A 327 9.99 -10.44 9.22
CA GLY A 327 8.68 -9.91 9.57
C GLY A 327 7.57 -10.95 9.45
N MET A 328 7.55 -11.72 8.36
CA MET A 328 6.55 -12.77 8.13
C MET A 328 6.59 -13.82 9.23
N ARG A 329 7.79 -14.27 9.61
CA ARG A 329 7.98 -15.26 10.69
C ARG A 329 7.61 -14.69 12.06
N THR A 330 8.01 -13.46 12.36
CA THR A 330 7.70 -12.79 13.63
C THR A 330 6.20 -12.59 13.81
N LEU A 331 5.48 -12.16 12.77
CA LEU A 331 4.03 -12.00 12.80
C LEU A 331 3.29 -13.34 12.80
N GLY A 332 3.83 -14.33 12.08
CA GLY A 332 3.26 -15.67 11.96
C GLY A 332 3.46 -16.55 13.20
N ALA A 333 4.48 -16.27 14.02
CA ALA A 333 4.81 -16.95 15.27
C ALA A 333 5.10 -15.93 16.40
N PRO A 334 4.07 -15.24 16.90
CA PRO A 334 4.23 -14.11 17.80
C PRO A 334 4.62 -14.54 19.22
N GLU A 335 5.04 -13.56 20.03
CA GLU A 335 5.24 -13.74 21.47
C GLU A 335 3.95 -14.21 22.16
N LYS A 336 4.08 -14.95 23.26
CA LYS A 336 2.92 -15.51 23.97
C LYS A 336 1.99 -14.38 24.46
N GLY A 337 0.76 -14.37 23.95
CA GLY A 337 -0.28 -13.40 24.32
C GLY A 337 -0.54 -12.37 23.23
N ASP A 338 0.41 -12.17 22.31
CA ASP A 338 0.21 -11.30 21.16
C ASP A 338 -0.68 -11.98 20.11
N PRO A 339 -1.53 -11.21 19.40
CA PRO A 339 -2.30 -11.74 18.29
C PRO A 339 -1.38 -12.17 17.14
N ARG A 340 -1.72 -13.30 16.51
CA ARG A 340 -1.06 -13.75 15.29
C ARG A 340 -1.56 -12.94 14.10
N VAL A 341 -0.65 -12.47 13.26
CA VAL A 341 -0.94 -11.77 12.00
C VAL A 341 -0.38 -12.59 10.86
N ILE A 342 -1.22 -12.96 9.89
CA ILE A 342 -0.77 -13.57 8.64
C ILE A 342 -0.41 -12.42 7.71
N SER A 343 0.88 -12.21 7.47
CA SER A 343 1.39 -11.11 6.65
C SER A 343 2.22 -11.66 5.51
N GLY A 344 1.86 -11.31 4.27
CA GLY A 344 2.57 -11.68 3.06
C GLY A 344 3.91 -10.96 2.89
N GLU A 345 4.54 -11.23 1.75
CA GLU A 345 5.90 -10.81 1.43
C GLU A 345 6.04 -9.30 1.40
N SER A 346 5.12 -8.56 0.78
CA SER A 346 5.17 -7.09 0.80
C SER A 346 4.59 -6.52 2.11
N GLY A 347 3.73 -7.28 2.80
CA GLY A 347 3.06 -6.86 4.03
C GLY A 347 4.00 -6.75 5.24
N ALA A 348 5.00 -7.62 5.33
CA ALA A 348 5.72 -7.82 6.58
C ALA A 348 7.02 -7.02 6.73
N VAL A 349 7.50 -6.39 5.65
CA VAL A 349 8.85 -5.77 5.59
C VAL A 349 9.06 -4.70 6.66
N THR A 350 8.03 -3.92 7.00
CA THR A 350 8.09 -2.87 8.01
C THR A 350 8.31 -3.44 9.42
N THR A 351 7.63 -4.54 9.76
CA THR A 351 7.82 -5.24 11.04
C THR A 351 9.21 -5.87 11.11
N GLY A 352 9.65 -6.50 10.02
CA GLY A 352 11.00 -7.06 9.91
C GLY A 352 12.10 -6.00 10.07
N LEU A 353 11.90 -4.81 9.50
CA LEU A 353 12.80 -3.67 9.65
C LEU A 353 12.84 -3.19 11.11
N VAL A 354 11.68 -2.93 11.73
CA VAL A 354 11.60 -2.49 13.14
C VAL A 354 12.32 -3.46 14.06
N GLU A 355 12.09 -4.76 13.90
CA GLU A 355 12.78 -5.78 14.69
C GLU A 355 14.29 -5.74 14.47
N THR A 356 14.73 -5.62 13.21
CA THR A 356 16.16 -5.55 12.87
C THR A 356 16.83 -4.32 13.51
N LEU A 357 16.23 -3.13 13.40
CA LEU A 357 16.78 -1.91 13.99
C LEU A 357 16.90 -1.99 15.51
N MET A 358 15.99 -2.72 16.17
CA MET A 358 16.01 -2.85 17.62
C MET A 358 17.01 -3.88 18.13
N LEU A 359 17.37 -4.87 17.33
CA LEU A 359 18.21 -6.01 17.74
C LEU A 359 19.64 -5.98 17.19
N ASP A 360 19.84 -5.43 16.00
CA ASP A 360 21.13 -5.48 15.31
C ASP A 360 21.89 -4.14 15.46
N PRO A 361 23.03 -4.13 16.17
CA PRO A 361 23.83 -2.91 16.37
C PRO A 361 24.44 -2.38 15.07
N GLU A 362 24.49 -3.15 13.98
CA GLU A 362 24.94 -2.67 12.66
C GLU A 362 24.11 -1.48 12.16
N TYR A 363 22.82 -1.42 12.54
CA TYR A 363 21.89 -0.36 12.10
C TYR A 363 21.62 0.69 13.18
N ALA A 364 22.53 0.84 14.16
CA ALA A 364 22.40 1.83 15.22
C ALA A 364 22.29 3.28 14.69
N GLU A 365 23.00 3.61 13.61
CA GLU A 365 22.94 4.95 12.98
C GLU A 365 21.55 5.27 12.43
N LEU A 366 20.90 4.31 11.75
CA LEU A 366 19.53 4.49 11.27
C LEU A 366 18.55 4.58 12.44
N LYS A 367 18.71 3.75 13.47
CA LYS A 367 17.89 3.81 14.69
C LYS A 367 17.97 5.17 15.37
N GLU A 368 19.18 5.73 15.48
CA GLU A 368 19.43 7.06 16.05
C GLU A 368 18.85 8.17 15.17
N LEU A 369 19.05 8.10 13.86
CA LEU A 369 18.52 9.06 12.88
C LEU A 369 17.00 9.25 13.02
N ILE A 370 16.26 8.15 13.22
CA ILE A 370 14.80 8.20 13.34
C ILE A 370 14.33 8.39 14.79
N GLY A 371 15.22 8.29 15.78
CA GLY A 371 14.87 8.42 17.20
C GLY A 371 14.06 7.24 17.76
N LEU A 372 14.31 6.03 17.27
CA LEU A 372 13.58 4.83 17.70
C LEU A 372 14.12 4.30 19.02
N ASP A 373 13.33 4.43 20.09
CA ASP A 373 13.73 4.04 21.45
C ASP A 373 12.57 3.49 22.30
N LYS A 374 12.81 3.34 23.61
CA LYS A 374 11.84 2.82 24.59
C LYS A 374 10.58 3.65 24.79
N THR A 375 10.56 4.90 24.34
CA THR A 375 9.40 5.77 24.38
C THR A 375 8.57 5.67 23.10
N SER A 376 9.08 4.98 22.08
CA SER A 376 8.43 4.87 20.78
C SER A 376 7.17 4.01 20.83
N SER A 377 6.07 4.61 20.36
CA SER A 377 4.86 3.91 19.93
C SER A 377 4.90 3.80 18.41
N VAL A 378 5.06 2.57 17.89
CA VAL A 378 5.29 2.26 16.49
C VAL A 378 4.02 1.72 15.84
N LEU A 379 3.66 2.27 14.68
CA LEU A 379 2.60 1.76 13.81
C LEU A 379 3.20 1.21 12.51
N CYS A 380 2.87 -0.03 12.18
CA CYS A 380 3.17 -0.69 10.90
C CYS A 380 1.86 -1.08 10.20
N PHE A 381 1.94 -1.35 8.89
CA PHE A 381 0.82 -1.84 8.09
C PHE A 381 1.19 -3.21 7.48
N SER A 382 0.44 -4.24 7.85
CA SER A 382 0.45 -5.53 7.13
C SER A 382 -0.52 -5.39 5.95
N THR A 383 0.02 -5.04 4.79
CA THR A 383 -0.79 -4.65 3.61
C THR A 383 -1.47 -5.82 2.91
N GLU A 384 -1.01 -7.04 3.16
CA GLU A 384 -1.55 -8.27 2.58
C GLU A 384 -1.30 -9.45 3.51
N GLY A 385 -2.14 -10.48 3.44
CA GLY A 385 -1.87 -11.77 4.03
C GLY A 385 -1.14 -12.70 3.07
N ASP A 386 -1.41 -13.99 3.14
CA ASP A 386 -0.82 -15.04 2.31
C ASP A 386 -1.41 -15.07 0.87
N THR A 387 -1.22 -13.98 0.11
CA THR A 387 -1.73 -13.86 -1.27
C THR A 387 -1.15 -14.91 -2.22
N ASP A 388 0.04 -15.43 -1.90
CA ASP A 388 0.60 -16.68 -2.40
C ASP A 388 0.83 -17.66 -1.23
N PRO A 389 -0.14 -18.55 -0.94
CA PRO A 389 -0.04 -19.46 0.21
C PRO A 389 1.15 -20.42 0.17
N ASP A 390 1.62 -20.78 -1.03
CA ASP A 390 2.72 -21.70 -1.19
C ASP A 390 4.05 -21.00 -0.88
N GLN A 391 4.25 -19.78 -1.38
CA GLN A 391 5.41 -18.95 -1.03
C GLN A 391 5.44 -18.60 0.46
N TYR A 392 4.29 -18.25 1.04
CA TYR A 392 4.15 -18.00 2.47
C TYR A 392 4.64 -19.19 3.32
N ARG A 393 4.23 -20.42 2.97
CA ARG A 393 4.65 -21.63 3.68
C ARG A 393 6.14 -21.93 3.52
N ARG A 394 6.71 -21.76 2.32
CA ARG A 394 8.16 -21.94 2.14
C ARG A 394 8.96 -21.00 3.03
N ILE A 395 8.54 -19.75 3.17
CA ILE A 395 9.21 -18.76 4.02
C ILE A 395 9.03 -19.07 5.51
N VAL A 396 7.78 -19.31 5.94
CA VAL A 396 7.45 -19.38 7.37
C VAL A 396 7.69 -20.77 7.97
N TRP A 397 7.55 -21.85 7.18
CA TRP A 397 7.72 -23.23 7.66
C TRP A 397 9.04 -23.86 7.22
N GLU A 398 9.46 -23.64 5.97
CA GLU A 398 10.65 -24.30 5.41
C GLU A 398 11.92 -23.45 5.55
N GLY A 399 11.78 -22.20 5.99
CA GLY A 399 12.90 -21.31 6.28
C GLY A 399 13.55 -20.70 5.03
N GLU A 400 12.80 -20.58 3.92
CA GLU A 400 13.26 -19.83 2.76
C GLU A 400 13.61 -18.38 3.16
N TYR A 401 14.64 -17.80 2.53
CA TYR A 401 15.23 -16.51 2.90
C TYR A 401 15.70 -16.48 4.36
N PRO A 402 16.81 -17.17 4.70
CA PRO A 402 17.32 -17.21 6.06
C PRO A 402 17.68 -15.80 6.54
N THR A 403 17.23 -15.46 7.75
CA THR A 403 17.53 -14.18 8.39
C THR A 403 18.91 -14.21 9.00
N CYS A 404 19.66 -13.12 8.83
CA CYS A 404 20.99 -12.94 9.40
C CYS A 404 20.97 -12.65 10.91
#